data_AF-A0A6I5WCQ5-F1
#
_entry.id   AF-A0A6I5WCQ5-F1
#
_cell.length_a   1.000
_cell.length_b   1.000
_cell.length_c   1.000
_cell.angle_alpha   90.00
_cell.angle_beta   90.00
_cell.angle_gamma   90.00
#
_symmetry.space_group_name_H-M   'P 1'
#
loop_
_entity.id
_entity.type
_entity.pdbx_description
1 polymer ?
#
loop_
_entity_poly.entity_id
_entity_poly.type
_entity_poly.pdbx_seq_one_letter_code
_entity_poly.pdbx_strand_id
1 'polypeptide(L)'
;MRTDEFLRALDHLPAPLHDRAVALRSYARPTRCADCQRIGDAVRLALTAVHWDELDSARHLLDGAEQQAAVHGASCRPRPDDQHGRGRVGRWAGTSAPLVAATDASWKGRAGGIAYVVSDGHYGLRGRGTGPMDPTGRSRVLINELRAVDFLLGGYDEVPAGMAVLLDSLAALRYLRRWQTGETGVMPSGYSLRPRRWSPQPTLVRLAELVSRRPDLSFAHVKGHTGHALNEAADALSHMARRRLGETFDVRPRAHALVDAFLRDWHAAR
;
A
#
# COMPACT_ATOMS: atom_id res chain seq x y z
N MET A 1 -3.80 -9.08 21.33
CA MET A 1 -2.37 -8.77 21.13
C MET A 1 -2.24 -7.61 20.17
N ARG A 2 -1.50 -6.57 20.55
CA ARG A 2 -1.14 -5.47 19.65
C ARG A 2 -0.08 -5.97 18.67
N THR A 3 -0.06 -5.46 17.44
CA THR A 3 0.89 -5.90 16.41
C THR A 3 2.35 -5.75 16.80
N ASP A 4 2.70 -4.73 17.57
CA ASP A 4 4.06 -4.53 18.07
C ASP A 4 4.45 -5.56 19.15
N GLU A 5 3.48 -6.12 19.87
CA GLU A 5 3.69 -7.29 20.73
C GLU A 5 3.85 -8.55 19.88
N PHE A 6 3.06 -8.68 18.82
CA PHE A 6 3.15 -9.79 17.87
C PHE A 6 4.53 -9.86 17.19
N LEU A 7 5.03 -8.73 16.68
CA LEU A 7 6.34 -8.68 16.01
C LEU A 7 7.49 -8.93 16.99
N ARG A 8 7.42 -8.37 18.21
CA ARG A 8 8.42 -8.66 19.25
C ARG A 8 8.41 -10.13 19.65
N ALA A 9 7.25 -10.75 19.74
CA ALA A 9 7.15 -12.18 20.04
C ALA A 9 7.69 -13.06 18.90
N LEU A 10 7.64 -12.61 17.64
CA LEU A 10 8.29 -13.32 16.52
C LEU A 10 9.81 -13.36 16.68
N ASP A 11 10.44 -12.29 17.15
CA ASP A 11 11.90 -12.22 17.34
C ASP A 11 12.42 -13.22 18.39
N HIS A 12 11.53 -13.77 19.22
CA HIS A 12 11.83 -14.79 20.23
C HIS A 12 11.60 -16.23 19.74
N LEU A 13 11.07 -16.40 18.52
CA LEU A 13 10.85 -17.73 17.96
C LEU A 13 12.14 -18.32 17.35
N PRO A 14 12.41 -19.61 17.57
CA PRO A 14 13.34 -20.36 16.73
C PRO A 14 12.91 -20.29 15.26
N ALA A 15 13.87 -20.25 14.33
CA ALA A 15 13.62 -20.07 12.89
C ALA A 15 12.49 -20.95 12.31
N PRO A 16 12.38 -22.25 12.65
CA PRO A 16 11.29 -23.08 12.15
C PRO A 16 9.89 -22.64 12.61
N LEU A 17 9.75 -22.09 13.81
CA LEU A 17 8.47 -21.59 14.32
C LEU A 17 8.19 -20.17 13.85
N HIS A 18 9.24 -19.38 13.66
CA HIS A 18 9.16 -18.02 13.11
C HIS A 18 8.47 -18.02 11.74
N ASP A 19 8.95 -18.83 10.80
CA ASP A 19 8.43 -18.83 9.43
C ASP A 19 6.96 -19.26 9.36
N ARG A 20 6.58 -20.22 10.22
CA ARG A 20 5.22 -20.71 10.37
C ARG A 20 4.28 -19.64 10.93
N ALA A 21 4.69 -18.96 12.00
CA ALA A 21 3.93 -17.84 12.55
C ALA A 21 3.79 -16.68 11.56
N VAL A 22 4.83 -16.42 10.75
CA VAL A 22 4.79 -15.42 9.67
C VAL A 22 3.80 -15.81 8.58
N ALA A 23 3.73 -17.08 8.18
CA ALA A 23 2.78 -17.55 7.17
C ALA A 23 1.31 -17.36 7.62
N LEU A 24 1.05 -17.48 8.93
CA LEU A 24 -0.29 -17.33 9.51
C LEU A 24 -0.64 -15.89 9.94
N ARG A 25 0.25 -14.92 9.76
CA ARG A 25 0.09 -13.53 10.26
C ARG A 25 -1.21 -12.83 9.82
N SER A 26 -1.79 -13.23 8.70
CA SER A 26 -3.05 -12.65 8.20
C SER A 26 -4.23 -12.94 9.14
N TYR A 27 -4.24 -14.11 9.81
CA TYR A 27 -5.30 -14.51 10.74
C TYR A 27 -5.25 -13.75 12.07
N ALA A 28 -4.10 -13.16 12.41
CA ALA A 28 -3.98 -12.31 13.60
C ALA A 28 -4.69 -10.94 13.45
N ARG A 29 -5.27 -10.63 12.28
CA ARG A 29 -6.01 -9.38 12.05
C ARG A 29 -7.45 -9.46 12.58
N PRO A 30 -8.07 -8.33 12.96
CA PRO A 30 -9.50 -8.31 13.28
C PRO A 30 -10.33 -8.85 12.13
N THR A 31 -11.25 -9.76 12.43
CA THR A 31 -12.11 -10.44 11.46
C THR A 31 -13.49 -10.67 12.08
N ARG A 32 -14.51 -10.88 11.24
CA ARG A 32 -15.85 -11.32 11.65
C ARG A 32 -16.10 -12.80 11.38
N CYS A 33 -15.15 -13.48 10.73
CA CYS A 33 -15.23 -14.92 10.49
C CYS A 33 -14.75 -15.67 11.74
N ALA A 34 -15.61 -16.54 12.29
CA ALA A 34 -15.34 -17.30 13.51
C ALA A 34 -14.12 -18.24 13.37
N ASP A 35 -13.93 -18.86 12.20
CA ASP A 35 -12.80 -19.76 11.96
C ASP A 35 -11.48 -18.98 11.84
N CYS A 36 -11.47 -17.86 11.10
CA CYS A 36 -10.31 -16.97 11.06
C CYS A 36 -9.95 -16.43 12.45
N GLN A 37 -10.95 -16.15 13.29
CA GLN A 37 -10.73 -15.74 14.67
C GLN A 37 -10.09 -16.86 15.49
N ARG A 38 -10.61 -18.09 15.40
CA ARG A 38 -10.06 -19.26 16.09
C ARG A 38 -8.60 -19.53 15.71
N ILE A 39 -8.28 -19.48 14.41
CA ILE A 39 -6.89 -19.61 13.90
C ILE A 39 -6.02 -18.47 14.45
N GLY A 40 -6.52 -17.22 14.39
CA GLY A 40 -5.81 -16.05 14.90
C GLY A 40 -5.53 -16.11 16.41
N ASP A 41 -6.46 -16.66 17.19
CA ASP A 41 -6.31 -16.84 18.63
C ASP A 41 -5.26 -17.93 18.95
N ALA A 42 -5.23 -19.03 18.20
CA ALA A 42 -4.19 -20.06 18.33
C ALA A 42 -2.78 -19.50 18.05
N VAL A 43 -2.62 -18.68 17.00
CA VAL A 43 -1.34 -18.01 16.70
C VAL A 43 -0.94 -17.05 17.82
N ARG A 44 -1.89 -16.30 18.38
CA ARG A 44 -1.62 -15.39 19.50
C ARG A 44 -1.21 -16.15 20.76
N LEU A 45 -1.89 -17.26 21.05
CA LEU A 45 -1.52 -18.13 22.18
C LEU A 45 -0.13 -18.74 21.99
N ALA A 46 0.23 -19.15 20.77
CA ALA A 46 1.57 -19.68 20.49
C ALA A 46 2.67 -18.64 20.78
N LEU A 47 2.45 -17.39 20.37
CA LEU A 47 3.36 -16.28 20.65
C LEU A 47 3.42 -15.93 22.14
N THR A 48 2.31 -16.06 22.86
CA THR A 48 2.30 -15.92 24.32
C THR A 48 3.04 -17.08 25.00
N ALA A 49 2.90 -18.32 24.52
CA ALA A 49 3.61 -19.47 25.07
C ALA A 49 5.14 -19.30 24.95
N VAL A 50 5.62 -18.79 23.81
CA VAL A 50 7.05 -18.49 23.61
C VAL A 50 7.57 -17.42 24.56
N HIS A 51 6.74 -16.45 24.93
CA HIS A 51 7.12 -15.46 25.95
C HIS A 51 7.40 -16.11 27.33
N TRP A 52 6.79 -17.27 27.60
CA TRP A 52 6.96 -18.05 28.82
C TRP A 52 7.88 -19.25 28.64
N ASP A 53 8.66 -19.31 27.55
CA ASP A 53 9.58 -20.41 27.21
C ASP A 53 8.89 -21.77 26.98
N GLU A 54 7.58 -21.75 26.70
CA GLU A 54 6.75 -22.93 26.45
C GLU A 54 6.76 -23.32 24.95
N LEU A 55 7.94 -23.68 24.44
CA LEU A 55 8.16 -23.90 23.00
C LEU A 55 7.38 -25.08 22.41
N ASP A 56 7.16 -26.14 23.18
CA ASP A 56 6.38 -27.30 22.73
C ASP A 56 4.89 -26.96 22.62
N SER A 57 4.36 -26.19 23.58
CA SER A 57 3.01 -25.63 23.53
C SER A 57 2.84 -24.71 22.32
N ALA A 58 3.82 -23.85 22.04
CA ALA A 58 3.80 -22.97 20.88
C ALA A 58 3.81 -23.76 19.56
N ARG A 59 4.59 -24.84 19.47
CA ARG A 59 4.62 -25.73 18.30
C ARG A 59 3.26 -26.37 18.07
N HIS A 60 2.67 -26.97 19.10
CA HIS A 60 1.37 -27.62 19.01
C HIS A 60 0.25 -26.65 18.59
N LEU A 61 0.29 -25.42 19.12
CA LEU A 61 -0.66 -24.37 18.75
C LEU A 61 -0.50 -23.93 17.29
N LEU A 62 0.74 -23.82 16.78
CA LEU A 62 0.99 -23.52 15.37
C LEU A 62 0.60 -24.69 14.45
N ASP A 63 0.84 -25.94 14.85
CA ASP A 63 0.41 -27.14 14.11
C ASP A 63 -1.11 -27.15 13.92
N GLY A 64 -1.85 -26.91 15.01
CA GLY A 64 -3.32 -26.82 14.97
C GLY A 64 -3.81 -25.66 14.11
N ALA A 65 -3.15 -24.49 14.20
CA ALA A 65 -3.51 -23.32 13.41
C ALA A 65 -3.30 -23.55 11.89
N GLU A 66 -2.22 -24.24 11.50
CA GLU A 66 -1.95 -24.60 10.10
C GLU A 66 -2.98 -25.59 9.57
N GLN A 67 -3.32 -26.63 10.34
CA GLN A 67 -4.36 -27.59 9.97
C GLN A 67 -5.72 -26.92 9.80
N GLN A 68 -6.10 -26.06 10.74
CA GLN A 68 -7.33 -25.28 10.67
C GLN A 68 -7.34 -24.34 9.46
N ALA A 69 -6.22 -23.69 9.17
CA ALA A 69 -6.09 -22.82 7.99
C ALA A 69 -6.19 -23.60 6.67
N ALA A 70 -5.63 -24.81 6.62
CA ALA A 70 -5.73 -25.69 5.44
C ALA A 70 -7.18 -26.15 5.19
N VAL A 71 -7.91 -26.54 6.24
CA VAL A 71 -9.32 -26.95 6.15
C VAL A 71 -10.23 -25.76 5.80
N HIS A 72 -9.99 -24.59 6.40
CA HIS A 72 -10.80 -23.40 6.17
C HIS A 72 -10.67 -22.85 4.73
N GLY A 73 -9.51 -23.07 4.09
CA GLY A 73 -9.28 -22.67 2.71
C GLY A 73 -9.15 -21.16 2.49
N ALA A 74 -9.04 -20.76 1.23
CA ALA A 74 -8.83 -19.35 0.85
C ALA A 74 -10.14 -18.54 0.77
N SER A 75 -11.30 -19.12 1.10
CA SER A 75 -12.62 -18.53 0.85
C SER A 75 -12.95 -17.33 1.75
N CYS A 76 -12.46 -17.33 3.00
CA CYS A 76 -12.55 -16.16 3.89
C CYS A 76 -11.26 -15.36 3.97
N ARG A 77 -10.23 -15.71 3.18
CA ARG A 77 -9.20 -14.71 2.88
C ARG A 77 -9.96 -13.56 2.24
N PRO A 78 -9.75 -12.30 2.66
CA PRO A 78 -10.12 -11.19 1.80
C PRO A 78 -9.58 -11.56 0.43
N ARG A 79 -10.45 -11.59 -0.60
CA ARG A 79 -10.02 -11.89 -1.96
C ARG A 79 -8.78 -11.02 -2.22
N PRO A 80 -7.82 -11.41 -3.06
CA PRO A 80 -6.78 -10.46 -3.47
C PRO A 80 -7.39 -9.12 -3.94
N ASP A 81 -8.66 -9.10 -4.36
CA ASP A 81 -9.48 -7.94 -4.69
C ASP A 81 -10.02 -7.08 -3.51
N ASP A 82 -9.81 -7.49 -2.25
CA ASP A 82 -10.01 -6.66 -1.05
C ASP A 82 -8.80 -5.76 -0.75
N GLN A 83 -7.94 -5.55 -1.76
CA GLN A 83 -6.82 -4.63 -1.72
C GLN A 83 -7.25 -3.27 -1.18
N HIS A 84 -6.63 -2.86 -0.07
CA HIS A 84 -6.38 -1.52 0.49
C HIS A 84 -6.78 -0.27 -0.34
N GLY A 85 -8.02 -0.23 -0.82
CA GLY A 85 -8.52 0.72 -1.81
C GLY A 85 -7.91 0.60 -3.21
N ARG A 86 -7.65 -0.60 -3.75
CA ARG A 86 -7.27 -0.76 -5.18
C ARG A 86 -8.40 -1.44 -5.96
N GLY A 87 -8.37 -1.30 -7.28
CA GLY A 87 -9.31 -1.95 -8.19
C GLY A 87 -8.84 -1.87 -9.64
N ARG A 88 -9.61 -2.48 -10.54
CA ARG A 88 -9.37 -2.41 -11.98
C ARG A 88 -10.67 -2.25 -12.74
N VAL A 89 -10.70 -1.35 -13.70
CA VAL A 89 -11.77 -1.24 -14.68
C VAL A 89 -11.49 -2.20 -15.84
N GLY A 90 -12.16 -3.35 -15.87
CA GLY A 90 -11.81 -4.49 -16.72
C GLY A 90 -11.79 -4.22 -18.23
N ARG A 91 -12.62 -3.29 -18.74
CA ARG A 91 -12.67 -2.98 -20.18
C ARG A 91 -11.41 -2.34 -20.76
N TRP A 92 -10.52 -1.81 -19.90
CA TRP A 92 -9.25 -1.22 -20.31
C TRP A 92 -8.08 -2.20 -20.18
N ALA A 93 -8.36 -3.42 -19.69
CA ALA A 93 -7.38 -4.48 -19.64
C ALA A 93 -6.96 -4.88 -21.05
N GLY A 94 -5.65 -5.09 -21.26
CA GLY A 94 -5.12 -5.52 -22.55
C GLY A 94 -4.88 -4.40 -23.57
N THR A 95 -4.97 -3.12 -23.16
CA THR A 95 -4.53 -2.01 -24.02
C THR A 95 -3.04 -2.19 -24.33
N SER A 96 -2.66 -2.28 -25.61
CA SER A 96 -1.30 -2.60 -26.06
C SER A 96 -0.32 -1.42 -26.04
N ALA A 97 -0.77 -0.25 -25.56
CA ALA A 97 0.06 0.94 -25.46
C ALA A 97 1.01 0.86 -24.25
N PRO A 98 2.17 1.57 -24.30
CA PRO A 98 3.01 1.74 -23.12
C PRO A 98 2.21 2.24 -21.93
N LEU A 99 2.40 1.61 -20.77
CA LEU A 99 1.63 1.94 -19.58
C LEU A 99 2.01 3.32 -19.05
N VAL A 100 1.03 4.21 -19.06
CA VAL A 100 1.10 5.51 -18.39
C VAL A 100 0.25 5.44 -17.13
N ALA A 101 0.83 5.89 -16.02
CA ALA A 101 0.17 6.04 -14.74
C ALA A 101 0.25 7.50 -14.28
N ALA A 102 -0.73 7.95 -13.51
CA ALA A 102 -0.66 9.21 -12.79
C ALA A 102 -0.85 8.96 -11.29
N THR A 103 -0.17 9.75 -10.47
CA THR A 103 -0.28 9.70 -9.02
C THR A 103 -0.56 11.08 -8.47
N ASP A 104 -1.36 11.16 -7.42
CA ASP A 104 -1.62 12.43 -6.73
C ASP A 104 -1.86 12.21 -5.23
N ALA A 105 -1.67 13.28 -4.45
CA ALA A 105 -2.01 13.31 -3.05
C ALA A 105 -2.74 14.59 -2.60
N SER A 106 -3.78 14.37 -1.78
CA SER A 106 -4.56 15.45 -1.18
C SER A 106 -4.35 15.54 0.32
N TRP A 107 -4.29 16.75 0.86
CA TRP A 107 -4.17 16.99 2.30
C TRP A 107 -5.08 18.13 2.79
N LYS A 108 -5.83 17.90 3.87
CA LYS A 108 -6.62 18.95 4.55
C LYS A 108 -6.72 18.66 6.04
N GLY A 109 -6.33 19.63 6.86
CA GLY A 109 -6.29 19.48 8.33
C GLY A 109 -5.40 18.30 8.75
N ARG A 110 -6.02 17.30 9.39
CA ARG A 110 -5.38 16.06 9.87
C ARG A 110 -5.63 14.84 8.97
N ALA A 111 -6.24 15.05 7.80
CA ALA A 111 -6.60 13.99 6.86
C ALA A 111 -5.78 14.13 5.56
N GLY A 112 -5.20 13.03 5.12
CA GLY A 112 -4.52 12.89 3.84
C GLY A 112 -5.14 11.77 3.01
N GLY A 113 -5.10 11.91 1.70
CA GLY A 113 -5.42 10.87 0.72
C GLY A 113 -4.30 10.78 -0.31
N ILE A 114 -4.05 9.58 -0.81
CA ILE A 114 -3.16 9.32 -1.94
C ILE A 114 -3.90 8.46 -2.95
N ALA A 115 -3.58 8.60 -4.23
CA ALA A 115 -4.17 7.78 -5.27
C ALA A 115 -3.26 7.62 -6.49
N TYR A 116 -3.62 6.64 -7.32
CA TYR A 116 -3.07 6.48 -8.65
C TYR A 116 -4.13 5.93 -9.62
N VAL A 117 -3.93 6.21 -10.91
CA VAL A 117 -4.67 5.61 -12.02
C VAL A 117 -3.70 5.24 -13.12
N VAL A 118 -3.90 4.08 -13.74
CA VAL A 118 -3.10 3.56 -14.85
C VAL A 118 -3.99 3.41 -16.08
N SER A 119 -3.42 3.72 -17.23
CA SER A 119 -4.06 3.66 -18.55
C SER A 119 -4.72 2.31 -18.89
N ASP A 120 -4.33 1.20 -18.26
CA ASP A 120 -4.92 -0.13 -18.44
C ASP A 120 -6.05 -0.46 -17.45
N GLY A 121 -6.55 0.56 -16.75
CA GLY A 121 -7.68 0.43 -15.84
C GLY A 121 -7.31 0.18 -14.39
N HIS A 122 -6.05 -0.07 -14.04
CA HIS A 122 -5.67 -0.19 -12.63
C HIS A 122 -5.79 1.15 -11.92
N TYR A 123 -6.31 1.13 -10.70
CA TYR A 123 -6.36 2.31 -9.86
C TYR A 123 -6.23 1.94 -8.38
N GLY A 124 -5.89 2.93 -7.57
CA GLY A 124 -5.99 2.80 -6.14
C GLY A 124 -6.11 4.14 -5.44
N LEU A 125 -6.71 4.12 -4.25
CA LEU A 125 -6.90 5.26 -3.39
C LEU A 125 -6.82 4.84 -1.92
N ARG A 126 -6.09 5.61 -1.09
CA ARG A 126 -5.87 5.28 0.32
C ARG A 126 -5.88 6.52 1.19
N GLY A 127 -6.74 6.52 2.21
CA GLY A 127 -6.82 7.58 3.22
C GLY A 127 -5.87 7.32 4.38
N ARG A 128 -5.37 8.39 5.00
CA ARG A 128 -4.57 8.35 6.22
C ARG A 128 -4.80 9.57 7.10
N GLY A 129 -4.98 9.36 8.41
CA GLY A 129 -4.98 10.42 9.41
C GLY A 129 -3.58 10.71 9.99
N THR A 130 -3.41 11.87 10.62
CA THR A 130 -2.24 12.18 11.46
C THR A 130 -2.46 11.81 12.92
N GLY A 131 -1.42 11.32 13.59
CA GLY A 131 -1.39 11.13 15.05
C GLY A 131 -0.08 11.66 15.66
N PRO A 132 0.08 11.58 17.00
CA PRO A 132 1.25 12.09 17.71
C PRO A 132 2.61 11.55 17.23
N MET A 133 2.60 10.39 16.55
CA MET A 133 3.79 9.71 16.02
C MET A 133 3.81 9.70 14.48
N ASP A 134 3.24 10.71 13.82
CA ASP A 134 3.23 10.75 12.35
C ASP A 134 4.66 10.89 11.77
N PRO A 135 5.21 9.85 11.10
CA PRO A 135 6.55 9.87 10.51
C PRO A 135 6.72 10.83 9.33
N THR A 136 5.64 11.48 8.89
CA THR A 136 5.63 12.40 7.76
C THR A 136 6.29 13.75 8.07
N GLY A 137 6.48 14.13 9.34
CA GLY A 137 7.17 15.39 9.67
C GLY A 137 6.48 16.64 9.09
N ARG A 138 7.26 17.69 8.77
CA ARG A 138 6.75 19.01 8.30
C ARG A 138 6.39 19.02 6.80
N SER A 139 7.03 18.19 5.98
CA SER A 139 6.83 18.16 4.51
C SER A 139 5.69 17.23 4.09
N ARG A 140 4.49 17.43 4.68
CA ARG A 140 3.38 16.48 4.59
C ARG A 140 2.90 16.19 3.18
N VAL A 141 2.68 17.24 2.40
CA VAL A 141 2.22 17.13 1.01
C VAL A 141 3.25 16.34 0.19
N LEU A 142 4.49 16.82 0.13
CA LEU A 142 5.59 16.15 -0.59
C LEU A 142 5.75 14.66 -0.25
N ILE A 143 5.73 14.32 1.04
CA ILE A 143 5.89 12.92 1.46
C ILE A 143 4.69 12.08 1.06
N ASN A 144 3.49 12.67 1.02
CA ASN A 144 2.30 11.98 0.55
C ASN A 144 2.33 11.79 -0.98
N GLU A 145 2.86 12.74 -1.76
CA GLU A 145 3.11 12.55 -3.20
C GLU A 145 4.01 11.34 -3.45
N LEU A 146 5.15 11.30 -2.75
CA LEU A 146 6.09 10.17 -2.89
C LEU A 146 5.45 8.85 -2.44
N ARG A 147 4.59 8.88 -1.42
CA ARG A 147 3.82 7.69 -1.00
C ARG A 147 2.76 7.28 -2.01
N ALA A 148 2.22 8.20 -2.81
CA ALA A 148 1.31 7.86 -3.90
C ALA A 148 2.06 7.03 -4.96
N VAL A 149 3.33 7.35 -5.23
CA VAL A 149 4.22 6.55 -6.09
C VAL A 149 4.53 5.18 -5.47
N ASP A 150 4.95 5.10 -4.20
CA ASP A 150 5.12 3.81 -3.51
C ASP A 150 3.83 2.98 -3.54
N PHE A 151 2.69 3.65 -3.42
CA PHE A 151 1.41 2.97 -3.50
C PHE A 151 1.12 2.45 -4.91
N LEU A 152 1.35 3.22 -5.97
CA LEU A 152 1.26 2.73 -7.35
C LEU A 152 2.15 1.49 -7.56
N LEU A 153 3.45 1.62 -7.27
CA LEU A 153 4.44 0.59 -7.59
C LEU A 153 4.23 -0.68 -6.77
N GLY A 154 3.87 -0.55 -5.48
CA GLY A 154 3.49 -1.69 -4.64
C GLY A 154 2.09 -2.27 -4.95
N GLY A 155 1.47 -1.89 -6.08
CA GLY A 155 0.28 -2.52 -6.63
C GLY A 155 0.58 -3.67 -7.59
N TYR A 156 1.85 -3.88 -7.91
CA TYR A 156 2.31 -4.91 -8.82
C TYR A 156 3.26 -5.88 -8.11
N ASP A 157 3.16 -7.17 -8.45
CA ASP A 157 4.18 -8.15 -8.05
C ASP A 157 5.50 -7.85 -8.77
N GLU A 158 5.41 -7.49 -10.05
CA GLU A 158 6.49 -6.94 -10.85
C GLU A 158 6.02 -5.68 -11.56
N VAL A 159 6.68 -4.55 -11.30
CA VAL A 159 6.33 -3.28 -11.94
C VAL A 159 6.55 -3.41 -13.46
N PRO A 160 5.56 -3.08 -14.31
CA PRO A 160 5.71 -3.16 -15.77
C PRO A 160 6.92 -2.37 -16.29
N ALA A 161 7.67 -2.99 -17.20
CA ALA A 161 8.84 -2.37 -17.81
C ALA A 161 8.44 -1.12 -18.60
N GLY A 162 9.24 -0.05 -18.49
CA GLY A 162 9.02 1.18 -19.29
C GLY A 162 7.82 2.03 -18.87
N MET A 163 7.19 1.75 -17.71
CA MET A 163 6.05 2.53 -17.23
C MET A 163 6.41 4.02 -17.08
N ALA A 164 5.55 4.89 -17.60
CA ALA A 164 5.63 6.33 -17.40
C ALA A 164 4.73 6.75 -16.23
N VAL A 165 5.29 7.47 -15.27
CA VAL A 165 4.57 7.96 -14.09
C VAL A 165 4.50 9.49 -14.16
N LEU A 166 3.27 9.99 -14.19
CA LEU A 166 2.93 11.41 -14.23
C LEU A 166 2.69 11.93 -12.82
N LEU A 167 3.27 13.08 -12.50
CA LEU A 167 3.10 13.79 -11.24
C LEU A 167 2.96 15.29 -11.51
N ASP A 168 2.20 16.00 -10.68
CA ASP A 168 2.14 17.46 -10.72
C ASP A 168 3.13 18.15 -9.75
N SER A 169 3.76 17.37 -8.88
CA SER A 169 4.73 17.85 -7.89
C SER A 169 6.16 17.80 -8.42
N LEU A 170 6.67 18.95 -8.86
CA LEU A 170 8.09 19.11 -9.22
C LEU A 170 9.04 18.75 -8.06
N ALA A 171 8.60 18.93 -6.81
CA ALA A 171 9.38 18.56 -5.65
C ALA A 171 9.53 17.03 -5.52
N ALA A 172 8.44 16.28 -5.69
CA ALA A 172 8.48 14.81 -5.70
C ALA A 172 9.33 14.29 -6.86
N LEU A 173 9.15 14.87 -8.05
CA LEU A 173 9.90 14.53 -9.25
C LEU A 173 11.42 14.65 -9.06
N ARG A 174 11.88 15.69 -8.35
CA ARG A 174 13.32 15.85 -8.04
C ARG A 174 13.86 14.70 -7.18
N TYR A 175 13.12 14.24 -6.18
CA TYR A 175 13.57 13.10 -5.36
C TYR A 175 13.59 11.80 -6.16
N LEU A 176 12.56 11.53 -6.96
CA LEU A 176 12.49 10.33 -7.80
C LEU A 176 13.68 10.27 -8.77
N ARG A 177 14.01 11.39 -9.44
CA ARG A 177 15.18 11.47 -10.34
C ARG A 177 16.50 11.25 -9.61
N ARG A 178 16.70 11.84 -8.43
CA ARG A 178 17.91 11.61 -7.62
C ARG A 178 18.04 10.16 -7.16
N TRP A 179 16.93 9.52 -6.83
CA TRP A 179 16.94 8.10 -6.47
C TRP A 179 17.24 7.21 -7.69
N GLN A 180 16.75 7.57 -8.88
CA GLN A 180 17.13 6.87 -10.13
C GLN A 180 18.63 6.99 -10.43
N THR A 181 19.28 8.08 -10.05
CA THR A 181 20.74 8.24 -10.16
C THR A 181 21.52 7.62 -9.00
N GLY A 182 20.86 6.88 -8.12
CA GLY A 182 21.49 6.13 -7.02
C GLY A 182 21.62 6.88 -5.70
N GLU A 183 21.15 8.13 -5.59
CA GLU A 183 21.22 8.94 -4.36
C GLU A 183 20.14 8.53 -3.32
N THR A 184 20.02 7.24 -3.00
CA THR A 184 18.93 6.68 -2.18
C THR A 184 18.93 7.17 -0.73
N GLY A 185 20.05 7.69 -0.22
CA GLY A 185 20.15 8.29 1.12
C GLY A 185 19.48 9.65 1.25
N VAL A 186 19.14 10.30 0.14
CA VAL A 186 18.56 11.66 0.14
C VAL A 186 17.07 11.56 0.44
N MET A 187 16.64 12.12 1.57
CA MET A 187 15.25 12.07 2.04
C MET A 187 14.66 13.47 2.21
N PRO A 188 13.32 13.64 2.05
CA PRO A 188 12.66 14.89 2.40
C PRO A 188 12.99 15.35 3.82
N SER A 189 13.20 16.65 3.98
CA SER A 189 13.53 17.23 5.28
C SER A 189 12.49 16.86 6.35
N GLY A 190 12.98 16.39 7.49
CA GLY A 190 12.14 15.94 8.61
C GLY A 190 11.44 14.58 8.38
N TYR A 191 11.76 13.85 7.32
CA TYR A 191 11.29 12.47 7.17
C TYR A 191 11.93 11.56 8.23
N SER A 192 11.10 10.91 9.03
CA SER A 192 11.60 10.04 10.11
C SER A 192 12.11 8.71 9.55
N LEU A 193 13.36 8.33 9.82
CA LEU A 193 13.91 7.02 9.45
C LEU A 193 13.63 5.90 10.46
N ARG A 194 12.85 6.18 11.51
CA ARG A 194 12.53 5.19 12.54
C ARG A 194 11.81 3.97 11.94
N PRO A 195 12.01 2.76 12.49
CA PRO A 195 11.25 1.57 12.10
C PRO A 195 9.74 1.81 12.15
N ARG A 196 8.98 1.19 11.25
CA ARG A 196 7.51 1.28 11.24
C ARG A 196 6.89 0.07 11.93
N ARG A 197 5.74 0.29 12.55
CA ARG A 197 4.94 -0.74 13.23
C ARG A 197 4.62 -1.99 12.38
N TRP A 198 4.66 -1.86 11.06
CA TRP A 198 4.29 -2.93 10.12
C TRP A 198 5.39 -3.24 9.09
N SER A 199 6.54 -2.57 9.17
CA SER A 199 7.67 -2.73 8.25
C SER A 199 8.91 -2.13 8.89
N PRO A 200 9.98 -2.91 9.12
CA PRO A 200 11.20 -2.37 9.72
C PRO A 200 11.79 -1.24 8.85
N GLN A 201 11.63 -1.34 7.53
CA GLN A 201 12.08 -0.31 6.60
C GLN A 201 11.00 0.79 6.38
N PRO A 202 11.37 2.09 6.49
CA PRO A 202 10.51 3.21 6.14
C PRO A 202 10.08 3.22 4.67
N THR A 203 8.83 3.64 4.41
CA THR A 203 8.24 3.68 3.06
C THR A 203 9.11 4.37 2.01
N LEU A 204 9.68 5.55 2.30
CA LEU A 204 10.46 6.29 1.29
C LEU A 204 11.84 5.70 1.07
N VAL A 205 12.40 5.01 2.07
CA VAL A 205 13.65 4.26 1.91
C VAL A 205 13.44 3.11 0.94
N ARG A 206 12.37 2.32 1.16
CA ARG A 206 11.99 1.25 0.23
C ARG A 206 11.70 1.78 -1.17
N LEU A 207 10.99 2.91 -1.29
CA LEU A 207 10.72 3.54 -2.58
C LEU A 207 12.00 3.98 -3.29
N ALA A 208 12.92 4.63 -2.57
CA ALA A 208 14.20 5.08 -3.13
C ALA A 208 15.02 3.91 -3.68
N GLU A 209 15.09 2.81 -2.93
CA GLU A 209 15.75 1.58 -3.36
C GLU A 209 15.07 0.88 -4.54
N LEU A 210 13.74 0.89 -4.59
CA LEU A 210 13.00 0.35 -5.74
C LEU A 210 13.30 1.17 -6.98
N VAL A 211 13.19 2.50 -6.88
CA VAL A 211 13.39 3.43 -7.98
C VAL A 211 14.83 3.39 -8.50
N SER A 212 15.84 3.23 -7.62
CA SER A 212 17.23 3.11 -8.05
C SER A 212 17.53 1.84 -8.86
N ARG A 213 16.72 0.79 -8.68
CA ARG A 213 16.81 -0.46 -9.45
C ARG A 213 15.96 -0.46 -10.73
N ARG A 214 15.25 0.62 -11.01
CA ARG A 214 14.29 0.73 -12.12
C ARG A 214 14.58 1.96 -13.00
N PRO A 215 15.74 1.96 -13.71
CA PRO A 215 16.07 3.03 -14.66
C PRO A 215 15.13 3.05 -15.88
N ASP A 216 14.38 1.98 -16.10
CA ASP A 216 13.36 1.86 -17.15
C ASP A 216 12.08 2.66 -16.84
N LEU A 217 11.83 3.03 -15.59
CA LEU A 217 10.71 3.92 -15.26
C LEU A 217 11.00 5.34 -15.74
N SER A 218 9.98 6.00 -16.29
CA SER A 218 10.07 7.42 -16.62
C SER A 218 9.17 8.23 -15.70
N PHE A 219 9.68 9.37 -15.21
CA PHE A 219 8.92 10.30 -14.38
C PHE A 219 8.77 11.65 -15.09
N ALA A 220 7.53 12.06 -15.34
CA ALA A 220 7.22 13.28 -16.06
C ALA A 220 6.34 14.22 -15.22
N HIS A 221 6.59 15.52 -15.38
CA HIS A 221 5.75 16.54 -14.79
C HIS A 221 4.55 16.82 -15.70
N VAL A 222 3.36 16.89 -15.11
CA VAL A 222 2.17 17.43 -15.75
C VAL A 222 1.69 18.63 -14.96
N LYS A 223 1.22 19.68 -15.64
CA LYS A 223 0.66 20.82 -14.94
C LYS A 223 -0.69 20.41 -14.35
N GLY A 224 -0.83 20.49 -13.04
CA GLY A 224 -2.10 20.22 -12.36
C GLY A 224 -3.23 21.11 -12.90
N HIS A 225 -4.45 20.57 -12.93
CA HIS A 225 -5.68 21.28 -13.27
C HIS A 225 -5.70 21.79 -14.72
N THR A 226 -5.04 21.09 -15.64
CA THR A 226 -5.02 21.43 -17.07
C THR A 226 -5.88 20.51 -17.93
N GLY A 227 -6.65 19.61 -17.32
CA GLY A 227 -7.48 18.65 -18.04
C GLY A 227 -6.73 17.41 -18.51
N HIS A 228 -5.56 17.12 -17.94
CA HIS A 228 -4.85 15.87 -18.22
C HIS A 228 -5.60 14.70 -17.55
N ALA A 229 -6.41 13.96 -18.32
CA ALA A 229 -7.40 13.00 -17.82
C ALA A 229 -6.90 12.05 -16.72
N LEU A 230 -5.72 11.41 -16.90
CA LEU A 230 -5.17 10.53 -15.85
C LEU A 230 -4.82 11.26 -14.55
N ASN A 231 -4.30 12.48 -14.63
CA ASN A 231 -3.90 13.26 -13.46
C ASN A 231 -5.13 13.79 -12.72
N GLU A 232 -6.13 14.28 -13.45
CA GLU A 232 -7.42 14.69 -12.87
C GLU A 232 -8.13 13.52 -12.19
N ALA A 233 -8.04 12.31 -12.76
CA ALA A 233 -8.58 11.11 -12.13
C ALA A 233 -7.84 10.78 -10.82
N ALA A 234 -6.52 10.85 -10.81
CA ALA A 234 -5.71 10.63 -9.61
C ALA A 234 -6.04 11.68 -8.52
N ASP A 235 -6.18 12.96 -8.88
CA ASP A 235 -6.57 14.03 -7.96
C ASP A 235 -7.95 13.79 -7.33
N ALA A 236 -8.95 13.51 -8.17
CA ALA A 236 -10.29 13.25 -7.68
C ALA A 236 -10.34 12.04 -6.74
N LEU A 237 -9.57 10.98 -7.03
CA LEU A 237 -9.44 9.83 -6.14
C LEU A 237 -8.72 10.15 -4.83
N SER A 238 -7.66 10.98 -4.87
CA SER A 238 -6.90 11.37 -3.67
C SER A 238 -7.79 12.21 -2.73
N HIS A 239 -8.59 13.11 -3.29
CA HIS A 239 -9.62 13.87 -2.58
C HIS A 239 -10.70 12.96 -1.98
N MET A 240 -11.16 11.95 -2.73
CA MET A 240 -12.14 10.97 -2.26
C MET A 240 -11.60 10.15 -1.09
N ALA A 241 -10.36 9.66 -1.19
CA ALA A 241 -9.68 8.91 -0.13
C ALA A 241 -9.53 9.71 1.16
N ARG A 242 -9.21 11.00 1.03
CA ARG A 242 -9.12 11.93 2.17
C ARG A 242 -10.48 12.12 2.84
N ARG A 243 -11.53 12.38 2.06
CA ARG A 243 -12.89 12.65 2.58
C ARG A 243 -13.48 11.47 3.33
N ARG A 244 -13.24 10.24 2.87
CA ARG A 244 -13.72 9.01 3.53
C ARG A 244 -13.29 8.88 4.99
N LEU A 245 -12.24 9.59 5.43
CA LEU A 245 -11.82 9.58 6.84
C LEU A 245 -12.78 10.33 7.78
N GLY A 246 -13.56 11.27 7.25
CA GLY A 246 -14.54 12.06 8.04
C GLY A 246 -15.96 11.99 7.51
N GLU A 247 -16.18 11.34 6.36
CA GLU A 247 -17.49 11.23 5.71
C GLU A 247 -17.79 9.76 5.41
N THR A 248 -19.04 9.35 5.65
CA THR A 248 -19.51 8.00 5.35
C THR A 248 -20.14 7.96 3.96
N PHE A 249 -19.48 7.27 3.02
CA PHE A 249 -20.02 6.97 1.71
C PHE A 249 -19.35 5.73 1.12
N ASP A 250 -20.01 5.06 0.18
CA ASP A 250 -19.40 3.94 -0.54
C ASP A 250 -18.42 4.47 -1.60
N VAL A 251 -17.14 4.29 -1.30
CA VAL A 251 -16.04 4.80 -2.10
C VAL A 251 -15.81 3.97 -3.37
N ARG A 252 -16.08 2.66 -3.31
CA ARG A 252 -15.66 1.71 -4.36
C ARG A 252 -16.40 1.93 -5.69
N PRO A 253 -17.74 1.92 -5.76
CA PRO A 253 -18.45 2.13 -7.01
C PRO A 253 -18.21 3.53 -7.58
N ARG A 254 -18.06 4.53 -6.70
CA ARG A 254 -17.75 5.91 -7.11
C ARG A 254 -16.36 6.03 -7.72
N ALA A 255 -15.35 5.43 -7.10
CA ALA A 255 -13.99 5.40 -7.64
C ALA A 255 -13.94 4.68 -8.99
N HIS A 256 -14.59 3.52 -9.10
CA HIS A 256 -14.64 2.74 -10.35
C HIS A 256 -15.29 3.54 -11.48
N ALA A 257 -16.46 4.14 -11.25
CA ALA A 257 -17.16 4.94 -12.26
C ALA A 257 -16.37 6.17 -12.70
N LEU A 258 -15.68 6.83 -11.75
CA LEU A 258 -14.83 7.98 -12.04
C LEU A 258 -13.63 7.59 -12.92
N VAL A 259 -12.93 6.52 -12.54
CA VAL A 259 -11.77 6.02 -13.31
C VAL A 259 -12.20 5.61 -14.71
N ASP A 260 -13.32 4.90 -14.84
CA ASP A 260 -13.83 4.53 -16.16
C ASP A 260 -14.13 5.76 -17.04
N ALA A 261 -14.76 6.81 -16.48
CA ALA A 261 -15.04 8.04 -17.22
C ALA A 261 -13.74 8.73 -17.72
N PHE A 262 -12.78 8.98 -16.84
CA PHE A 262 -11.53 9.64 -17.23
C PHE A 262 -10.67 8.79 -18.17
N LEU A 263 -10.72 7.45 -18.07
CA LEU A 263 -10.01 6.58 -19.00
C LEU A 263 -10.64 6.61 -20.39
N ARG A 264 -11.96 6.81 -20.53
CA ARG A 264 -12.57 7.07 -21.85
C ARG A 264 -11.98 8.32 -22.49
N ASP A 265 -11.90 9.41 -21.74
CA ASP A 265 -11.35 10.67 -22.24
C ASP A 265 -9.86 10.53 -22.60
N TRP A 266 -9.08 9.83 -21.77
CA TRP A 266 -7.68 9.52 -22.04
C TRP A 266 -7.48 8.75 -23.34
N HIS A 267 -8.26 7.69 -23.55
CA HIS A 267 -8.13 6.85 -24.75
C HIS A 267 -8.76 7.47 -25.99
N ALA A 268 -9.69 8.42 -25.85
CA ALA A 268 -10.26 9.18 -26.96
C ALA A 268 -9.33 10.28 -27.49
N ALA A 269 -8.40 10.77 -26.66
CA ALA A 269 -7.47 11.85 -27.00
C ALA A 269 -6.12 11.38 -27.59
N ARG A 270 -5.96 10.08 -27.90
CA ARG A 270 -4.72 9.48 -28.41
C ARG A 270 -4.83 9.02 -29.86
#